data_AF-A0A957RAY6-F1
#
_entry.id   AF-A0A957RAY6-F1
#
_cell.length_a   1.000
_cell.length_b   1.000
_cell.length_c   1.000
_cell.angle_alpha   90.00
_cell.angle_beta   90.00
_cell.angle_gamma   90.00
#
_symmetry.space_group_name_H-M   'P 1'
#
loop_
_entity.id
_entity.type
_entity.pdbx_description
1 polymer ?
#
loop_
_entity_poly.entity_id
_entity_poly.type
_entity_poly.pdbx_seq_one_letter_code
_entity_poly.pdbx_strand_id
1 'polypeptide(L)'
;MPVDYLTHYYMGDREPFQSLSALPDAEAIRIMAALSDDTPFGARFKQPHQYLAARRDSEAWVRAGFVAKGGRPQAAYPISCVLGSSRWLEQAAPDPARHAEIRIPLTLFTAVDVSFTYPDS
;
A
#
# COMPACT_ATOMS: atom_id res chain seq x y z
N MET A 1 -11.43 -9.89 21.43
CA MET A 1 -12.54 -9.28 20.65
C MET A 1 -12.23 -9.50 19.17
N PRO A 2 -13.23 -9.71 18.30
CA PRO A 2 -12.99 -9.79 16.86
C PRO A 2 -12.39 -8.47 16.35
N VAL A 3 -11.49 -8.56 15.38
CA VAL A 3 -10.94 -7.40 14.68
C VAL A 3 -12.00 -6.89 13.71
N ASP A 4 -12.39 -5.62 13.82
CA ASP A 4 -13.49 -4.99 13.08
C ASP A 4 -13.07 -3.71 12.33
N TYR A 5 -11.76 -3.53 12.10
CA TYR A 5 -11.21 -2.36 11.41
C TYR A 5 -10.05 -2.73 10.48
N LEU A 6 -9.82 -1.87 9.50
CA LEU A 6 -8.64 -1.85 8.66
C LEU A 6 -7.71 -0.73 9.13
N THR A 7 -6.39 -0.96 9.09
CA THR A 7 -5.38 0.05 9.40
C THR A 7 -4.57 0.40 8.17
N HIS A 8 -4.53 1.69 7.84
CA HIS A 8 -3.60 2.25 6.86
C HIS A 8 -2.43 2.91 7.59
N TYR A 9 -1.22 2.42 7.34
CA TYR A 9 0.01 2.97 7.92
C TYR A 9 0.69 3.94 6.95
N TYR A 10 1.14 5.08 7.44
CA TYR A 10 1.76 6.13 6.65
C TYR A 10 2.78 6.95 7.47
N MET A 11 3.49 7.87 6.82
CA MET A 11 4.37 8.83 7.51
C MET A 11 3.53 10.04 7.94
N GLY A 12 3.45 10.31 9.23
CA GLY A 12 2.55 11.32 9.83
C GLY A 12 2.81 12.77 9.44
N ASP A 13 3.97 13.08 8.85
CA ASP A 13 4.28 14.38 8.26
C ASP A 13 3.92 14.47 6.76
N ARG A 14 3.26 13.44 6.22
CA ARG A 14 2.80 13.36 4.84
C ARG A 14 1.31 13.09 4.78
N GLU A 15 0.70 13.40 3.64
CA GLU A 15 -0.70 13.06 3.39
C GLU A 15 -0.89 11.52 3.34
N PRO A 16 -1.95 10.98 3.94
CA PRO A 16 -2.25 9.55 3.85
C PRO A 16 -2.68 9.13 2.43
N PHE A 17 -2.72 7.82 2.18
CA PHE A 17 -3.22 7.22 0.93
C PHE A 17 -2.47 7.62 -0.35
N GLN A 18 -1.23 8.10 -0.22
CA GLN A 18 -0.36 8.36 -1.37
C GLN A 18 0.10 7.05 -2.03
N SER A 19 0.13 7.04 -3.36
CA SER A 19 0.61 5.91 -4.16
C SER A 19 1.54 6.40 -5.26
N LEU A 20 2.66 5.69 -5.46
CA LEU A 20 3.55 5.93 -6.61
C LEU A 20 2.82 5.72 -7.95
N SER A 21 1.80 4.87 -7.97
CA SER A 21 1.00 4.59 -9.17
C SER A 21 0.00 5.68 -9.51
N ALA A 22 -0.24 6.63 -8.60
CA ALA A 22 -1.06 7.81 -8.85
C ALA A 22 -0.29 8.93 -9.56
N LEU A 23 1.04 8.85 -9.59
CA LEU A 23 1.91 9.91 -10.06
C LEU A 23 2.34 9.70 -11.52
N PRO A 24 2.68 10.78 -12.26
CA PRO A 24 3.41 10.67 -13.50
C PRO A 24 4.73 9.93 -13.30
N ASP A 25 5.14 9.12 -14.29
CA ASP A 25 6.33 8.27 -14.19
C ASP A 25 7.57 9.02 -13.74
N ALA A 26 7.84 10.18 -14.34
CA ALA A 26 9.00 11.00 -13.99
C ALA A 26 9.02 11.39 -12.50
N GLU A 27 7.86 11.72 -11.93
CA GLU A 27 7.73 12.10 -10.53
C GLU A 27 7.85 10.89 -9.60
N ALA A 28 7.21 9.77 -9.94
CA ALA A 28 7.34 8.52 -9.21
C ALA A 28 8.82 8.06 -9.16
N ILE A 29 9.50 8.09 -10.30
CA ILE A 29 10.92 7.72 -10.43
C ILE A 29 11.80 8.64 -9.58
N ARG A 30 11.56 9.96 -9.62
CA ARG A 30 12.29 10.94 -8.80
C ARG A 30 12.14 10.64 -7.31
N ILE A 31 10.93 10.36 -6.84
CA ILE A 31 10.65 10.01 -5.45
C ILE A 31 11.34 8.70 -5.08
N MET A 32 11.23 7.66 -5.89
CA MET A 32 11.91 6.38 -5.64
C MET A 32 13.42 6.53 -5.56
N ALA A 33 14.03 7.31 -6.46
CA ALA A 33 15.46 7.60 -6.40
C ALA A 33 15.86 8.32 -5.09
N ALA A 34 15.02 9.23 -4.59
CA ALA A 34 15.25 9.90 -3.31
C ALA A 34 15.02 8.99 -2.07
N LEU A 35 14.20 7.95 -2.21
CA LEU A 35 13.96 6.93 -1.17
C LEU A 35 14.94 5.75 -1.26
N SER A 36 15.80 5.71 -2.27
CA SER A 36 16.74 4.61 -2.47
C SER A 36 17.92 4.73 -1.51
N ASP A 37 18.06 3.73 -0.64
CA ASP A 37 19.19 3.57 0.27
C ASP A 37 19.56 2.09 0.43
N ASP A 38 20.47 1.77 1.36
CA ASP A 38 20.90 0.40 1.63
C ASP A 38 20.06 -0.34 2.68
N THR A 39 18.98 0.27 3.18
CA THR A 39 18.01 -0.42 4.03
C THR A 39 17.17 -1.39 3.19
N PRO A 40 16.57 -2.44 3.78
CA PRO A 40 15.65 -3.30 3.06
C PRO A 40 14.48 -2.55 2.39
N PHE A 41 14.06 -1.41 2.96
CA PHE A 41 12.97 -0.59 2.42
C PHE A 41 13.38 0.28 1.24
N GLY A 42 14.60 0.82 1.24
CA GLY A 42 15.11 1.65 0.17
C GLY A 42 15.79 0.86 -0.95
N ALA A 43 16.36 -0.32 -0.64
CA ALA A 43 17.09 -1.14 -1.63
C ALA A 43 16.23 -1.55 -2.83
N ARG A 44 14.91 -1.72 -2.64
CA ARG A 44 13.96 -2.01 -3.73
C ARG A 44 13.87 -0.90 -4.78
N PHE A 45 14.26 0.32 -4.43
CA PHE A 45 14.23 1.48 -5.32
C PHE A 45 15.53 1.71 -6.08
N LYS A 46 16.54 0.84 -5.96
CA LYS A 46 17.80 0.91 -6.73
C LYS A 46 17.57 0.81 -8.25
N GLN A 47 16.47 0.20 -8.68
CA GLN A 47 16.04 0.13 -10.08
C GLN A 47 14.62 0.68 -10.22
N PRO A 48 14.43 2.01 -10.12
CA PRO A 48 13.10 2.61 -9.95
C PRO A 48 12.17 2.37 -11.15
N HIS A 49 12.70 2.35 -12.36
CA HIS A 49 11.91 2.03 -13.56
C HIS A 49 11.37 0.59 -13.53
N GLN A 50 12.21 -0.38 -13.17
CA GLN A 50 11.82 -1.78 -13.09
C GLN A 50 10.82 -1.99 -11.93
N TYR A 51 11.06 -1.34 -10.79
CA TYR A 51 10.14 -1.38 -9.66
C TYR A 51 8.77 -0.82 -10.02
N LEU A 52 8.70 0.33 -10.71
CA LEU A 52 7.42 0.93 -11.09
C LEU A 52 6.63 0.05 -12.08
N ALA A 53 7.32 -0.54 -13.06
CA ALA A 53 6.71 -1.48 -14.00
C ALA A 53 6.16 -2.71 -13.26
N ALA A 54 6.99 -3.38 -12.46
CA ALA A 54 6.58 -4.55 -11.68
C ALA A 54 5.43 -4.24 -10.72
N ARG A 55 5.46 -3.07 -10.06
CA ARG A 55 4.39 -2.59 -9.19
C ARG A 55 3.07 -2.51 -9.96
N ARG A 56 3.05 -1.84 -11.11
CA ARG A 56 1.82 -1.65 -11.90
C ARG A 56 1.29 -2.98 -12.44
N ASP A 57 2.16 -3.90 -12.81
CA ASP A 57 1.78 -5.25 -13.24
C ASP A 57 1.12 -6.03 -12.10
N SER A 58 1.70 -6.03 -10.89
CA SER A 58 1.10 -6.64 -9.70
C SER A 58 -0.23 -5.99 -9.33
N GLU A 59 -0.32 -4.65 -9.35
CA GLU A 59 -1.56 -3.92 -9.05
C GLU A 59 -2.67 -4.26 -10.05
N ALA A 60 -2.33 -4.36 -11.35
CA ALA A 60 -3.27 -4.76 -12.39
C ALA A 60 -3.75 -6.20 -12.19
N TRP A 61 -2.84 -7.12 -11.84
CA TRP A 61 -3.17 -8.51 -11.54
C TRP A 61 -4.11 -8.64 -10.34
N VAL A 62 -3.81 -7.98 -9.22
CA VAL A 62 -4.66 -7.98 -8.02
C VAL A 62 -6.02 -7.36 -8.32
N ARG A 63 -6.06 -6.24 -9.06
CA ARG A 63 -7.32 -5.62 -9.49
C ARG A 63 -8.16 -6.57 -10.32
N ALA A 64 -7.56 -7.23 -11.31
CA ALA A 64 -8.26 -8.20 -12.15
C ALA A 64 -8.82 -9.37 -11.32
N GLY A 65 -8.02 -9.90 -10.39
CA GLY A 65 -8.46 -10.94 -9.46
C GLY A 65 -9.61 -10.50 -8.56
N PHE A 66 -9.61 -9.24 -8.12
CA PHE A 66 -10.69 -8.68 -7.32
C PHE A 66 -11.98 -8.53 -8.12
N VAL A 67 -11.91 -7.99 -9.34
CA VAL A 67 -13.05 -7.86 -10.25
C VAL A 67 -13.64 -9.22 -10.61
N ALA A 68 -12.79 -10.23 -10.87
CA ALA A 68 -13.25 -11.59 -11.17
C ALA A 68 -14.04 -12.24 -10.01
N LYS A 69 -13.79 -11.82 -8.77
CA LYS A 69 -14.54 -12.25 -7.57
C LYS A 69 -15.80 -11.42 -7.31
N GLY A 70 -16.14 -10.48 -8.19
CA GLY A 70 -17.31 -9.60 -8.07
C GLY A 70 -17.01 -8.25 -7.39
N GLY A 71 -15.74 -7.95 -7.10
CA GLY A 71 -15.30 -6.66 -6.59
C GLY A 71 -15.60 -5.51 -7.55
N ARG A 72 -15.83 -4.31 -7.01
CA ARG A 72 -16.13 -3.08 -7.76
C ARG A 72 -15.15 -1.95 -7.44
N PRO A 73 -13.82 -2.18 -7.60
CA PRO A 73 -12.82 -1.18 -7.25
C PRO A 73 -12.92 0.08 -8.11
N GLN A 74 -13.06 1.24 -7.47
CA GLN A 74 -13.16 2.56 -8.12
C GLN A 74 -11.81 3.12 -8.56
N ALA A 75 -10.75 2.91 -7.78
CA ALA A 75 -9.39 3.37 -8.09
C ALA A 75 -8.66 2.39 -9.03
N ALA A 76 -7.73 2.91 -9.84
CA ALA A 76 -6.94 2.08 -10.76
C ALA A 76 -5.91 1.18 -10.05
N TYR A 77 -5.52 1.52 -8.82
CA TYR A 77 -4.56 0.81 -7.98
C TYR A 77 -5.21 0.48 -6.62
N PRO A 78 -4.74 -0.59 -5.94
CA PRO A 78 -5.22 -0.94 -4.61
C PRO A 78 -4.77 0.08 -3.55
N ILE A 79 -5.61 0.29 -2.53
CA ILE A 79 -5.22 0.95 -1.29
C ILE A 79 -4.89 -0.13 -0.28
N SER A 80 -3.61 -0.25 0.08
CA SER A 80 -3.14 -1.27 1.01
C SER A 80 -3.48 -0.91 2.46
N CYS A 81 -4.13 -1.84 3.15
CA CYS A 81 -4.45 -1.78 4.57
C CYS A 81 -4.18 -3.15 5.22
N VAL A 82 -3.98 -3.15 6.53
CA VAL A 82 -3.91 -4.35 7.37
C VAL A 82 -5.26 -4.59 8.04
N LEU A 83 -5.71 -5.84 8.11
CA LEU A 83 -6.84 -6.21 8.97
C LEU A 83 -6.40 -6.13 10.44
N GLY A 84 -6.91 -5.18 11.19
CA GLY A 84 -6.44 -4.88 12.54
C GLY A 84 -5.12 -4.13 12.53
N SER A 85 -4.17 -4.53 13.36
CA SER A 85 -2.84 -3.91 13.47
C SER A 85 -1.73 -4.91 13.15
N SER A 86 -0.58 -4.42 12.67
CA SER A 86 0.61 -5.22 12.40
C SER A 86 1.78 -4.74 13.26
N ARG A 87 2.10 -5.52 14.29
CA ARG A 87 3.29 -5.30 15.13
C ARG A 87 4.57 -5.25 14.29
N TRP A 88 4.62 -6.03 13.21
CA TRP A 88 5.78 -6.02 12.31
C TRP A 88 5.93 -4.67 11.61
N LEU A 89 4.85 -4.08 11.08
CA LEU A 89 4.92 -2.76 10.44
C LEU A 89 5.25 -1.65 11.44
N GLU A 90 4.70 -1.72 12.65
CA GLU A 90 5.00 -0.76 13.72
C GLU A 90 6.48 -0.81 14.13
N GLN A 91 7.06 -2.01 14.23
CA GLN A 91 8.46 -2.19 14.65
C GLN A 91 9.46 -1.98 13.51
N ALA A 92 9.07 -2.30 12.27
CA ALA A 92 9.92 -2.16 11.10
C ALA A 92 9.79 -0.78 10.44
N ALA A 93 8.98 0.13 11.00
CA ALA A 93 8.86 1.49 10.51
C ALA A 93 10.25 2.16 10.44
N PRO A 94 10.68 2.68 9.26
CA PRO A 94 11.99 3.31 9.13
C PRO A 94 12.19 4.50 10.08
N ASP A 95 11.10 5.16 10.46
CA ASP A 95 11.08 6.25 11.44
C ASP A 95 9.88 6.06 12.39
N PRO A 96 10.08 5.44 13.57
CA PRO A 96 9.00 5.19 14.52
C PRO A 96 8.34 6.46 15.06
N ALA A 97 9.08 7.59 15.12
CA ALA A 97 8.54 8.86 15.62
C ALA A 97 7.57 9.51 14.63
N ARG A 98 7.71 9.21 13.35
CA ARG A 98 6.82 9.67 12.27
C ARG A 98 5.86 8.59 11.80
N HIS A 99 5.81 7.43 12.44
CA HIS A 99 4.86 6.39 12.10
C HIS A 99 3.45 6.81 12.55
N ALA A 100 2.51 6.85 11.60
CA ALA A 100 1.13 7.20 11.86
C ALA A 100 0.18 6.16 11.25
N GLU A 101 -1.02 6.09 11.81
CA GLU A 101 -2.05 5.15 11.38
C GLU A 101 -3.43 5.81 11.25
N ILE A 102 -4.22 5.30 10.31
CA ILE A 102 -5.65 5.59 10.19
C ILE A 102 -6.39 4.27 10.34
N ARG A 103 -7.30 4.20 11.33
CA ARG A 103 -8.19 3.05 11.54
C ARG A 103 -9.54 3.33 10.90
N ILE A 104 -9.97 2.45 10.02
CA ILE A 104 -11.21 2.56 9.26
C ILE A 104 -12.12 1.41 9.67
N PRO A 105 -13.32 1.67 10.22
CA PRO A 105 -14.25 0.60 10.58
C PRO A 105 -14.62 -0.26 9.38
N LEU A 106 -14.61 -1.58 9.54
CA LEU A 106 -15.02 -2.51 8.48
C LEU A 106 -16.48 -2.35 8.06
N THR A 107 -17.31 -1.81 8.95
CA THR A 107 -18.73 -1.51 8.69
C THR A 107 -18.95 -0.47 7.59
N LEU A 108 -17.91 0.27 7.19
CA LEU A 108 -17.97 1.20 6.05
C LEU A 108 -17.83 0.50 4.70
N PHE A 109 -17.49 -0.79 4.70
CA PHE A 109 -17.23 -1.57 3.48
C PHE A 109 -18.25 -2.69 3.32
N THR A 110 -18.44 -3.07 2.07
CA THR A 110 -19.18 -4.28 1.68
C THR A 110 -18.24 -5.28 1.01
N ALA A 111 -18.74 -6.49 0.73
CA ALA A 111 -17.95 -7.53 0.08
C ALA A 111 -17.45 -7.16 -1.34
N VAL A 112 -18.00 -6.11 -1.95
CA VAL A 112 -17.53 -5.61 -3.25
C VAL A 112 -16.45 -4.53 -3.15
N ASP A 113 -16.12 -4.07 -1.94
CA ASP A 113 -15.16 -2.99 -1.70
C ASP A 113 -13.79 -3.48 -1.24
N VAL A 114 -13.75 -4.67 -0.62
CA VAL A 114 -12.53 -5.22 0.00
C VAL A 114 -12.25 -6.64 -0.49
N SER A 115 -10.98 -6.91 -0.76
CA SER A 115 -10.42 -8.25 -0.89
C SER A 115 -9.10 -8.32 -0.14
N PHE A 116 -8.55 -9.53 0.00
CA PHE A 116 -7.28 -9.75 0.67
C PHE A 116 -6.44 -10.77 -0.11
N THR A 117 -5.13 -10.63 0.05
CA THR A 117 -4.12 -11.63 -0.34
C THR A 117 -3.52 -12.22 0.94
N TYR A 118 -2.98 -13.42 0.84
CA TYR A 118 -2.27 -14.08 1.95
C TYR A 118 -1.12 -14.90 1.38
N PRO A 119 0.16 -14.65 1.73
CA PRO A 119 0.65 -13.66 2.71
C PRO A 119 0.90 -12.25 2.14
N ASP A 120 1.37 -12.12 0.89
CA ASP A 120 1.69 -10.86 0.20
C ASP A 120 1.33 -10.98 -1.30
N SER A 121 1.25 -9.86 -2.03
CA SER A 121 0.89 -9.79 -3.47
C SER A 121 1.84 -8.93 -4.28
#